data_AF-A0A816JXJ3-F1
#
_entry.id   AF-A0A816JXJ3-F1
#
_cell.length_a   1.000
_cell.length_b   1.000
_cell.length_c   1.000
_cell.angle_alpha   90.00
_cell.angle_beta   90.00
_cell.angle_gamma   90.00
#
_symmetry.space_group_name_H-M   'P 1'
#
loop_
_entity.id
_entity.type
_entity.pdbx_description
1 polymer ?
#
loop_
_entity_poly.entity_id
_entity_poly.type
_entity_poly.pdbx_seq_one_letter_code
_entity_poly.pdbx_strand_id
1 'polypeptide(L)'
;MGSYLRGMSSEDWINSLPRLRSSLDTEIESTLRFSYDNLSYKDKALFLHIVCFFVYCKVDRVKKCLEKSGLDVKLGLEVLAHNSLISIEYGFIRMHRLLKQMGREIVKKQSLEEPGKRQFLWDANEIFDVLEGNTGTGNLLGISLFTSWGEEIHISKSAFDGMNIVSSF
;
A
#
# COMPACT_ATOMS: atom_id res chain seq x y z
N MET A 1 6.57 -16.14 14.48
CA MET A 1 6.51 -17.07 13.32
C MET A 1 7.14 -18.44 13.63
N GLY A 2 8.42 -18.53 14.03
CA GLY A 2 9.05 -19.85 14.28
C GLY A 2 8.43 -20.68 15.42
N SER A 3 7.82 -20.04 16.42
CA SER A 3 7.08 -20.70 17.50
C SER A 3 5.75 -21.31 17.03
N TYR A 4 4.99 -20.58 16.22
CA TYR A 4 3.69 -21.02 15.67
C TYR A 4 3.83 -22.29 14.81
N LEU A 5 4.94 -22.44 14.12
CA LEU A 5 5.21 -23.54 13.19
C LEU A 5 5.84 -24.77 13.87
N ARG A 6 6.14 -24.69 15.18
CA ARG A 6 6.83 -25.75 15.90
C ARG A 6 5.90 -26.95 16.09
N GLY A 7 6.32 -28.12 15.62
CA GLY A 7 5.58 -29.37 15.78
C GLY A 7 4.47 -29.62 14.76
N MET A 8 4.32 -28.74 13.77
CA MET A 8 3.40 -28.96 12.64
C MET A 8 3.99 -29.99 11.66
N SER A 9 3.12 -30.77 10.99
CA SER A 9 3.53 -31.61 9.87
C SER A 9 3.91 -30.75 8.66
N SER A 10 4.65 -31.32 7.70
CA SER A 10 4.99 -30.61 6.45
C SER A 10 3.75 -30.14 5.68
N GLU A 11 2.67 -30.92 5.71
CA GLU A 11 1.41 -30.59 5.03
C GLU A 11 0.67 -29.44 5.74
N ASP A 12 0.57 -29.49 7.07
CA ASP A 12 0.00 -28.39 7.86
C ASP A 12 0.80 -27.10 7.69
N TRP A 13 2.13 -27.22 7.58
CA TRP A 13 3.02 -26.10 7.34
C TRP A 13 2.69 -25.42 6.01
N ILE A 14 2.57 -26.20 4.92
CA ILE A 14 2.18 -25.70 3.59
C ILE A 14 0.79 -25.05 3.64
N ASN A 15 -0.18 -25.70 4.29
CA ASN A 15 -1.55 -25.19 4.42
C ASN A 15 -1.63 -23.89 5.23
N SER A 16 -0.67 -23.64 6.15
CA SER A 16 -0.61 -22.41 6.94
C SER A 16 0.04 -21.22 6.20
N LEU A 17 0.80 -21.47 5.12
CA LEU A 17 1.54 -20.43 4.39
C LEU A 17 0.66 -19.30 3.85
N PRO A 18 -0.52 -19.55 3.26
CA PRO A 18 -1.38 -18.47 2.79
C PRO A 18 -1.79 -17.52 3.91
N ARG A 19 -2.15 -18.05 5.08
CA ARG A 19 -2.54 -17.26 6.26
C ARG A 19 -1.37 -16.44 6.82
N LEU A 20 -0.17 -17.02 6.86
CA LEU A 20 1.06 -16.32 7.27
C LEU A 20 1.49 -15.23 6.28
N ARG A 21 1.14 -15.38 5.00
CA ARG A 21 1.40 -14.37 3.96
C ARG A 21 0.36 -13.26 3.96
N SER A 22 -0.89 -13.55 4.31
CA SER A 22 -1.99 -12.58 4.31
C SER A 22 -2.08 -11.79 5.61
N SER A 23 -1.92 -12.45 6.76
CA SER A 23 -2.02 -11.81 8.08
C SER A 23 -0.65 -11.62 8.75
N LEU A 24 -0.47 -10.49 9.42
CA LEU A 24 0.61 -10.31 10.37
C LEU A 24 0.23 -10.98 11.69
N ASP A 25 1.22 -11.53 12.37
CA ASP A 25 1.06 -11.93 13.77
C ASP A 25 0.70 -10.70 14.62
N THR A 26 -0.25 -10.82 15.55
CA THR A 26 -0.78 -9.69 16.32
C THR A 26 0.30 -8.92 17.08
N GLU A 27 1.31 -9.60 17.64
CA GLU A 27 2.40 -8.97 18.39
C GLU A 27 3.35 -8.20 17.45
N ILE A 28 3.58 -8.76 16.26
CA ILE A 28 4.37 -8.11 15.21
C ILE A 28 3.60 -6.89 14.67
N GLU A 29 2.29 -7.03 14.40
CA GLU A 29 1.46 -5.92 13.94
C GLU A 29 1.46 -4.78 14.96
N SER A 30 1.24 -5.06 16.24
CA SER A 30 1.21 -4.03 17.29
C SER A 30 2.53 -3.28 17.41
N THR A 31 3.66 -4.00 17.36
CA THR A 31 5.00 -3.40 17.45
C THR A 31 5.28 -2.48 16.26
N LEU A 32 5.00 -2.94 15.04
CA LEU A 32 5.20 -2.12 13.83
C LEU A 32 4.26 -0.92 13.82
N ARG A 33 3.01 -1.14 14.25
CA ARG A 33 1.96 -0.12 14.24
C ARG A 33 2.23 1.00 15.23
N PHE A 34 2.87 0.72 16.37
CA PHE A 34 3.25 1.76 17.34
C PHE A 34 4.07 2.89 16.70
N SER A 35 5.04 2.55 15.85
CA SER A 35 5.87 3.55 15.15
C SER A 35 5.07 4.34 14.13
N TYR A 36 4.10 3.71 13.46
CA TYR A 36 3.18 4.37 12.54
C TYR A 36 2.20 5.29 13.27
N ASP A 37 1.62 4.85 14.39
CA ASP A 37 0.59 5.58 15.11
C ASP A 37 1.13 6.89 15.73
N ASN A 38 2.43 6.96 16.01
CA ASN A 38 3.13 8.16 16.48
C ASN A 38 3.43 9.20 15.38
N LEU A 39 3.22 8.87 14.11
CA LEU A 39 3.43 9.80 13.00
C LEU A 39 2.37 10.91 12.97
N SER A 40 2.76 12.07 12.45
CA SER A 40 1.81 13.14 12.12
C SER A 40 0.84 12.68 11.02
N TYR A 41 -0.31 13.37 10.90
CA TYR A 41 -1.28 13.08 9.84
C TYR A 41 -0.65 13.08 8.43
N LYS A 42 0.23 14.07 8.15
CA LYS A 42 0.90 14.18 6.84
C LYS A 42 1.90 13.05 6.61
N ASP A 43 2.64 12.65 7.65
CA ASP A 43 3.62 11.56 7.53
C ASP A 43 2.93 10.20 7.38
N LYS A 44 1.78 10.00 8.04
CA LYS A 44 0.92 8.82 7.82
C LYS A 44 0.44 8.76 6.37
N ALA A 45 -0.06 9.87 5.82
CA ALA A 45 -0.47 9.93 4.43
C ALA A 45 0.69 9.61 3.47
N LEU A 46 1.88 10.20 3.70
CA LEU A 46 3.08 9.89 2.92
C LEU A 46 3.49 8.41 3.01
N PHE A 47 3.45 7.83 4.21
CA PHE A 47 3.74 6.40 4.41
C PHE A 47 2.82 5.53 3.56
N LEU A 48 1.51 5.79 3.54
CA LEU A 48 0.55 5.01 2.76
C LEU A 48 0.80 5.17 1.24
N HIS A 49 1.11 6.38 0.76
CA HIS A 49 1.54 6.55 -0.64
C HIS A 49 2.76 5.69 -0.99
N ILE A 50 3.76 5.63 -0.10
CA ILE A 50 4.97 4.84 -0.32
C ILE A 50 4.65 3.34 -0.37
N VAL A 51 3.89 2.84 0.61
CA VAL A 51 3.51 1.42 0.69
C VAL A 51 2.81 0.94 -0.58
N CYS A 52 1.91 1.78 -1.11
CA CYS A 52 1.08 1.43 -2.27
C CYS A 52 1.84 1.56 -3.60
N PHE A 53 2.61 2.64 -3.81
CA PHE A 53 3.16 2.95 -5.14
C PHE A 53 4.67 3.14 -5.21
N PHE A 54 5.31 3.63 -4.13
CA PHE A 54 6.67 4.17 -4.23
C PHE A 54 7.76 3.32 -3.58
N VAL A 55 7.45 2.12 -3.09
CA VAL A 55 8.51 1.17 -2.74
C VAL A 55 9.37 0.89 -3.98
N TYR A 56 10.69 1.00 -3.83
CA TYR A 56 11.69 0.89 -4.90
C TYR A 56 11.73 2.04 -5.91
N CYS A 57 10.99 3.13 -5.68
CA CYS A 57 11.11 4.34 -6.50
C CYS A 57 12.28 5.22 -6.05
N LYS A 58 12.85 5.98 -7.00
CA LYS A 58 13.81 7.04 -6.71
C LYS A 58 13.14 8.14 -5.88
N VAL A 59 13.84 8.63 -4.87
CA VAL A 59 13.37 9.73 -4.00
C VAL A 59 12.92 10.96 -4.81
N ASP A 60 13.68 11.34 -5.83
CA ASP A 60 13.34 12.51 -6.65
C ASP A 60 12.05 12.32 -7.46
N ARG A 61 11.76 11.08 -7.87
CA ARG A 61 10.48 10.75 -8.53
C ARG A 61 9.32 10.91 -7.54
N VAL A 62 9.48 10.44 -6.31
CA VAL A 62 8.43 10.57 -5.28
C VAL A 62 8.15 12.05 -4.96
N LYS A 63 9.20 12.85 -4.76
CA LYS A 63 9.07 14.30 -4.54
C LYS A 63 8.30 14.98 -5.67
N LYS A 64 8.64 14.66 -6.92
CA LYS A 64 7.97 15.22 -8.10
C LYS A 64 6.50 14.78 -8.21
N CYS A 65 6.21 13.51 -7.97
CA CYS A 65 4.84 12.99 -8.03
C CYS A 65 3.94 13.59 -6.95
N LEU A 66 4.49 13.88 -5.77
CA LEU A 66 3.73 14.38 -4.62
C LEU A 66 3.90 15.89 -4.41
N GLU A 67 4.49 16.63 -5.34
CA GLU A 67 4.77 18.07 -5.22
C GLU A 67 3.49 18.90 -4.93
N LYS A 68 2.36 18.52 -5.55
CA LYS A 68 1.07 19.21 -5.40
C LYS A 68 0.15 18.60 -4.33
N SER A 69 0.64 17.62 -3.57
CA SER A 69 -0.17 16.90 -2.58
C SER A 69 -0.38 17.68 -1.27
N GLY A 70 0.36 18.77 -1.04
CA GLY A 70 0.39 19.50 0.24
C GLY A 70 1.13 18.78 1.37
N LEU A 71 1.73 17.62 1.07
CA LEU A 71 2.63 16.89 1.96
C LEU A 71 4.03 17.51 1.93
N ASP A 72 4.70 17.57 3.08
CA ASP A 72 6.12 17.89 3.13
C ASP A 72 6.92 16.61 2.85
N VAL A 73 7.06 16.27 1.57
CA VAL A 73 7.65 14.99 1.15
C VAL A 73 9.10 14.86 1.61
N LYS A 74 9.86 15.98 1.62
CA LYS A 74 11.26 15.94 2.03
C LYS A 74 11.38 15.63 3.52
N LEU A 75 10.72 16.42 4.36
CA LEU A 75 10.76 16.21 5.81
C LEU A 75 10.12 14.88 6.20
N GLY A 76 9.00 14.51 5.57
CA GLY A 76 8.32 13.26 5.83
C GLY A 76 9.18 12.04 5.53
N LEU A 77 9.96 12.04 4.44
CA LEU A 77 10.92 10.95 4.17
C LEU A 77 12.00 10.84 5.25
N GLU A 78 12.49 11.97 5.78
CA GLU A 78 13.46 12.00 6.88
C GLU A 78 12.84 11.43 8.17
N VAL A 79 11.60 11.81 8.50
CA VAL A 79 10.85 11.28 9.66
C VAL A 79 10.62 9.78 9.54
N LEU A 80 10.19 9.30 8.37
CA LEU A 80 9.95 7.87 8.13
C LEU A 80 11.25 7.06 8.23
N ALA A 81 12.37 7.59 7.72
CA ALA A 81 13.67 6.94 7.84
C ALA A 81 14.16 6.91 9.30
N HIS A 82 14.00 8.01 10.04
CA HIS A 82 14.35 8.10 11.45
C HIS A 82 13.58 7.09 12.31
N ASN A 83 12.29 6.88 12.02
CA ASN A 83 11.45 5.89 12.68
C ASN A 83 11.63 4.46 12.15
N SER A 84 12.65 4.21 11.29
CA SER A 84 12.92 2.91 10.67
C SER A 84 11.73 2.31 9.91
N LEU A 85 10.81 3.17 9.42
CA LEU A 85 9.65 2.77 8.62
C LEU A 85 10.01 2.62 7.14
N ILE A 86 11.10 3.25 6.72
CA ILE A 86 11.74 3.09 5.41
C ILE A 86 13.26 3.12 5.55
N SER A 87 13.98 2.70 4.52
CA SER A 87 15.38 3.06 4.31
C SER A 87 15.55 3.69 2.93
N ILE A 88 16.60 4.50 2.75
CA ILE A 88 16.96 5.09 1.46
C ILE A 88 18.32 4.54 1.07
N GLU A 89 18.36 3.71 0.03
CA GLU A 89 19.56 3.02 -0.44
C GLU A 89 19.84 3.43 -1.88
N TYR A 90 21.02 3.98 -2.14
CA TYR A 90 21.40 4.46 -3.48
C TYR A 90 20.38 5.43 -4.11
N GLY A 91 19.68 6.22 -3.28
CA GLY A 91 18.64 7.15 -3.70
C GLY A 91 17.26 6.52 -3.96
N PHE A 92 17.09 5.23 -3.66
CA PHE A 92 15.81 4.51 -3.79
C PHE A 92 15.19 4.23 -2.43
N ILE A 93 13.87 4.36 -2.35
CA ILE A 93 13.12 4.02 -1.14
C ILE A 93 13.01 2.50 -1.03
N ARG A 94 13.36 1.98 0.14
CA ARG A 94 13.18 0.59 0.53
C ARG A 94 12.24 0.54 1.72
N MET A 95 11.49 -0.56 1.82
CA MET A 95 10.58 -0.80 2.92
C MET A 95 10.60 -2.27 3.26
N HIS A 96 10.70 -2.60 4.54
CA HIS A 96 10.66 -3.97 4.99
C HIS A 96 9.31 -4.63 4.63
N ARG A 97 9.33 -5.90 4.24
CA ARG A 97 8.13 -6.63 3.78
C ARG A 97 6.97 -6.54 4.79
N LEU A 98 7.27 -6.63 6.08
CA LEU A 98 6.25 -6.57 7.14
C LEU A 98 5.61 -5.18 7.27
N LEU A 99 6.39 -4.11 7.10
CA LEU A 99 5.86 -2.74 7.08
C LEU A 99 4.98 -2.49 5.87
N LYS A 100 5.39 -3.00 4.70
CA LYS A 100 4.57 -2.97 3.49
C LYS A 100 3.24 -3.72 3.69
N GLN A 101 3.29 -4.90 4.32
CA GLN A 101 2.09 -5.68 4.64
C GLN A 101 1.19 -4.91 5.60
N MET A 102 1.74 -4.36 6.70
CA MET A 102 0.98 -3.58 7.68
C MET A 102 0.31 -2.35 7.06
N GLY A 103 1.04 -1.57 6.26
CA GLY A 103 0.47 -0.40 5.57
C GLY A 103 -0.64 -0.77 4.58
N ARG A 104 -0.51 -1.90 3.86
CA ARG A 104 -1.56 -2.40 2.97
C ARG A 104 -2.81 -2.82 3.76
N GLU A 105 -2.63 -3.48 4.90
CA GLU A 105 -3.75 -3.83 5.77
C GLU A 105 -4.43 -2.59 6.37
N ILE A 106 -3.69 -1.52 6.66
CA ILE A 106 -4.30 -0.23 7.06
C ILE A 106 -5.22 0.30 5.97
N VAL A 107 -4.78 0.31 4.70
CA VAL A 107 -5.61 0.78 3.58
C VAL A 107 -6.81 -0.13 3.35
N LYS A 108 -6.63 -1.46 3.40
CA LYS A 108 -7.75 -2.41 3.27
C LYS A 108 -8.80 -2.22 4.36
N LYS A 109 -8.38 -2.00 5.62
CA LYS A 109 -9.28 -1.75 6.76
C LYS A 109 -10.07 -0.44 6.65
N GLN A 110 -9.76 0.46 5.71
CA GLN A 110 -10.60 1.63 5.42
C GLN A 110 -11.97 1.22 4.88
N SER A 111 -12.04 0.11 4.13
CA SER A 111 -13.27 -0.46 3.62
C SER A 111 -13.03 -1.90 3.17
N LEU A 112 -13.43 -2.87 4.00
CA LEU A 112 -13.20 -4.29 3.70
C LEU A 112 -14.03 -4.77 2.52
N GLU A 113 -15.33 -4.44 2.52
CA GLU A 113 -16.31 -4.92 1.54
C GLU A 113 -16.31 -4.11 0.23
N GLU A 114 -15.91 -2.83 0.27
CA GLU A 114 -16.03 -1.94 -0.88
C GLU A 114 -14.67 -1.31 -1.24
N PRO A 115 -13.87 -1.94 -2.13
CA PRO A 115 -12.54 -1.45 -2.50
C PRO A 115 -12.55 -0.02 -3.04
N GLY A 116 -13.59 0.38 -3.79
CA GLY A 116 -13.73 1.74 -4.36
C GLY A 116 -13.85 2.88 -3.33
N LYS A 117 -14.09 2.55 -2.05
CA LYS A 117 -14.12 3.52 -0.93
C LYS A 117 -12.75 3.71 -0.25
N ARG A 118 -11.75 2.90 -0.58
CA ARG A 118 -10.38 3.00 -0.07
C ARG A 118 -9.63 4.14 -0.75
N GLN A 119 -8.55 4.60 -0.12
CA GLN A 119 -7.69 5.63 -0.70
C GLN A 119 -6.82 5.14 -1.85
N PHE A 120 -6.40 3.87 -1.82
CA PHE A 120 -5.49 3.30 -2.81
C PHE A 120 -5.88 1.88 -3.18
N LEU A 121 -5.68 1.54 -4.46
CA LEU A 121 -5.83 0.18 -4.97
C LEU A 121 -4.56 -0.28 -5.66
N TRP A 122 -4.23 -1.56 -5.51
CA TRP A 122 -3.06 -2.19 -6.12
C TRP A 122 -3.29 -3.66 -6.50
N ASP A 123 -4.44 -4.22 -6.15
CA ASP A 123 -4.82 -5.57 -6.55
C ASP A 123 -5.56 -5.49 -7.89
N ALA A 124 -5.06 -6.22 -8.89
CA ALA A 124 -5.59 -6.11 -10.25
C ALA A 124 -7.08 -6.46 -10.33
N ASN A 125 -7.52 -7.50 -9.62
CA ASN A 125 -8.91 -7.93 -9.63
C ASN A 125 -9.80 -6.87 -8.97
N GLU A 126 -9.42 -6.36 -7.80
CA GLU A 126 -10.18 -5.28 -7.14
C GLU A 126 -10.24 -4.02 -8.01
N ILE A 127 -9.17 -3.72 -8.76
CA ILE A 127 -9.16 -2.58 -9.68
C ILE A 127 -10.13 -2.81 -10.84
N PHE A 128 -10.11 -4.00 -11.46
CA PHE A 128 -11.03 -4.32 -12.54
C PHE A 128 -12.49 -4.24 -12.07
N ASP A 129 -12.82 -4.85 -10.93
CA ASP A 129 -14.17 -4.81 -10.36
C ASP A 129 -14.64 -3.37 -10.08
N VAL A 130 -13.75 -2.52 -9.57
CA VAL A 130 -14.05 -1.11 -9.28
C VAL A 130 -14.29 -0.30 -10.56
N LEU A 131 -13.46 -0.52 -11.59
CA LEU A 131 -13.54 0.22 -12.86
C LEU A 131 -14.70 -0.25 -13.73
N GLU A 132 -14.99 -1.56 -13.77
CA GLU A 132 -16.12 -2.12 -14.52
C GLU A 132 -17.46 -1.76 -13.85
N GLY A 133 -17.51 -1.83 -12.52
CA GLY A 133 -18.72 -1.50 -11.74
C GLY A 133 -18.95 0.00 -11.53
N ASN A 134 -18.03 0.88 -11.97
CA ASN A 134 -18.01 2.32 -11.66
C ASN A 134 -18.22 2.61 -10.15
N THR A 135 -17.61 1.80 -9.28
CA THR A 135 -17.83 1.87 -7.81
C THR A 135 -16.79 2.72 -7.09
N GLY A 136 -15.84 3.30 -7.82
CA GLY A 136 -14.86 4.20 -7.23
C GLY A 136 -15.49 5.48 -6.71
N THR A 137 -14.87 6.01 -5.66
CA THR A 137 -15.37 7.20 -4.97
C THR A 137 -14.31 8.29 -4.92
N GLY A 138 -14.72 9.48 -4.49
CA GLY A 138 -13.81 10.61 -4.30
C GLY A 138 -12.72 10.37 -3.24
N ASN A 139 -12.84 9.29 -2.46
CA ASN A 139 -11.80 8.85 -1.53
C ASN A 139 -10.60 8.24 -2.26
N LEU A 140 -10.79 7.68 -3.46
CA LEU A 140 -9.74 7.00 -4.20
C LEU A 140 -8.77 8.03 -4.80
N LEU A 141 -7.53 8.01 -4.30
CA LEU A 141 -6.47 8.96 -4.66
C LEU A 141 -5.48 8.38 -5.68
N GLY A 142 -5.38 7.05 -5.78
CA GLY A 142 -4.44 6.39 -6.69
C GLY A 142 -4.72 4.92 -6.93
N ILE A 143 -4.38 4.46 -8.14
CA ILE A 143 -4.50 3.08 -8.60
C ILE A 143 -3.13 2.65 -9.13
N SER A 144 -2.65 1.48 -8.68
CA SER A 144 -1.41 0.87 -9.16
C SER A 144 -1.77 -0.27 -10.08
N LEU A 145 -1.68 -0.04 -11.39
CA LEU A 145 -2.01 -1.03 -12.38
C LEU A 145 -0.72 -1.58 -12.99
N PHE A 146 -0.43 -2.86 -12.75
CA PHE A 146 0.61 -3.56 -13.47
C PHE A 146 -0.05 -4.52 -14.45
N THR A 147 -0.22 -4.09 -15.70
CA THR A 147 -0.62 -5.02 -16.76
C THR A 147 0.60 -5.81 -17.23
N SER A 148 0.36 -7.06 -17.61
CA SER A 148 1.38 -7.76 -18.40
C SER A 148 1.51 -7.05 -19.75
N TRP A 149 2.71 -7.05 -20.34
CA TRP A 149 2.95 -6.36 -21.61
C TRP A 149 2.03 -6.98 -22.69
N GLY A 150 1.06 -6.21 -23.18
CA GLY A 150 0.14 -6.63 -24.25
C GLY A 150 -1.30 -6.89 -23.83
N GLU A 151 -1.67 -6.75 -22.55
CA GLU A 151 -3.09 -6.75 -22.13
C GLU A 151 -3.73 -5.39 -22.42
N GLU A 152 -4.67 -5.36 -23.36
CA GLU A 152 -5.58 -4.22 -23.53
C GLU A 152 -6.66 -4.26 -22.46
N ILE A 153 -6.85 -3.14 -21.78
CA ILE A 153 -7.93 -2.97 -20.80
C ILE A 153 -9.03 -2.13 -21.43
N HIS A 154 -10.21 -2.71 -21.53
CA HIS A 154 -11.42 -2.01 -21.94
C HIS A 154 -12.16 -1.47 -20.72
N ILE A 155 -11.94 -0.19 -20.41
CA ILE A 155 -12.70 0.55 -19.40
C ILE A 155 -13.68 1.52 -20.04
N SER A 156 -14.83 1.71 -19.38
CA SER A 156 -15.80 2.71 -19.81
C SER A 156 -15.23 4.13 -19.64
N LYS A 157 -15.69 5.09 -20.44
CA LYS A 157 -15.26 6.49 -20.31
C LYS A 157 -15.64 7.08 -18.94
N SER A 158 -16.72 6.58 -18.35
CA SER A 158 -17.22 6.96 -17.03
C SER A 158 -16.57 6.20 -15.87
N ALA A 159 -15.61 5.30 -16.14
CA ALA A 159 -15.01 4.45 -15.11
C ALA A 159 -14.37 5.24 -13.97
N PHE A 160 -13.88 6.45 -14.25
CA PHE A 160 -13.26 7.32 -13.26
C PHE A 160 -14.18 8.44 -12.77
N ASP A 161 -15.45 8.44 -13.18
CA ASP A 161 -16.40 9.46 -12.75
C ASP A 161 -16.60 9.36 -11.23
N GLY A 162 -16.51 10.51 -10.54
CA GLY A 162 -16.61 10.58 -9.09
C GLY A 162 -15.33 10.24 -8.33
N MET A 163 -14.23 9.88 -8.99
CA MET A 163 -12.92 9.64 -8.37
C MET A 163 -12.03 10.90 -8.38
N ASN A 164 -11.14 11.04 -7.40
CA ASN A 164 -10.17 12.15 -7.29
C ASN A 164 -8.74 11.65 -7.54
N ILE A 165 -8.50 10.98 -8.67
CA ILE A 165 -7.21 10.36 -8.96
C ILE A 165 -6.15 11.42 -9.25
N VAL A 166 -5.10 11.48 -8.42
CA VAL A 166 -4.02 12.48 -8.54
C VAL A 166 -2.86 11.97 -9.41
N SER A 167 -2.82 10.68 -9.74
CA SER A 167 -1.80 10.09 -10.64
C SER A 167 -2.18 8.67 -11.07
N SER A 168 -2.13 8.39 -12.39
CA SER A 168 -2.05 7.03 -12.96
C SER A 168 -0.58 6.67 -13.20
N PHE A 169 -0.20 5.41 -12.93
CA PHE A 169 1.16 4.88 -13.13
C PHE A 169 1.13 3.58 -13.92
#